data_AF-A0A814FE20-F1
#
_entry.id   AF-A0A814FE20-F1
#
_cell.length_a   1.000
_cell.length_b   1.000
_cell.length_c   1.000
_cell.angle_alpha   90.00
_cell.angle_beta   90.00
_cell.angle_gamma   90.00
#
_symmetry.space_group_name_H-M   'P 1'
#
loop_
_entity.id
_entity.type
_entity.pdbx_description
1 polymer ?
#
loop_
_entity_poly.entity_id
_entity_poly.type
_entity_poly.pdbx_seq_one_letter_code
_entity_poly.pdbx_strand_id
1 'polypeptide(L)'
;MKSLSDNSDDAPRKIIAKCSNELLSNELVAQTTNLQIAEPKTLDEIVLPEQLLKTFNGDEFLLYDSGKDDEERFFIFGTEKNLKLIENGHIYVDGTFEIAPDLFYQIYSVHVLIDSKCYPVLYIPLPKKTQKLYERFLSVIESKIDCHPISINCDFERAMINASQKIFPKIKVHGCFYHFNQSLWRKIQANNLEEAYNNLDSTSLTDYRKLIKLPVVLSYIPPEDVHDIFETYKKKLDSNDPIQVKIGSFYEYFENTYLGRLTEHKTGRGARSKVVIIREMAMFDVDIWSINAR
;
A
#
# COMPACT_ATOMS: atom_id res chain seq x y z
N MET A 1 23.49 8.49 4.85
CA MET A 1 22.18 7.79 4.97
C MET A 1 21.62 7.72 6.40
N LYS A 2 22.32 8.23 7.43
CA LYS A 2 21.82 8.30 8.81
C LYS A 2 21.09 9.61 9.15
N SER A 3 20.90 10.50 8.17
CA SER A 3 20.20 11.79 8.32
C SER A 3 18.82 11.82 7.64
N LEU A 4 18.36 10.68 7.09
CA LEU A 4 17.09 10.55 6.38
C LEU A 4 16.13 9.56 7.07
N SER A 5 16.57 8.83 8.10
CA SER A 5 15.71 7.90 8.85
C SER A 5 14.95 8.55 10.00
N ASP A 6 15.44 9.68 10.52
CA ASP A 6 14.88 10.29 11.74
C ASP A 6 13.88 11.42 11.42
N ASN A 7 13.55 11.59 10.13
CA ASN A 7 12.63 12.60 9.62
C ASN A 7 11.62 12.04 8.60
N SER A 8 11.53 10.72 8.38
CA SER A 8 10.70 10.20 7.27
C SER A 8 9.20 10.26 7.53
N ASP A 9 8.76 10.25 8.80
CA ASP A 9 7.36 10.52 9.16
C ASP A 9 7.06 12.03 9.18
N ASP A 10 8.09 12.87 9.32
CA ASP A 10 7.96 14.31 9.50
C ASP A 10 8.22 15.11 8.21
N ALA A 11 8.93 14.54 7.22
CA ALA A 11 9.24 15.22 5.96
C ALA A 11 8.02 15.33 5.01
N PRO A 12 7.21 14.27 4.79
CA PRO A 12 5.93 14.41 4.09
C PRO A 12 4.99 15.33 4.87
N ARG A 13 4.91 15.19 6.21
CA ARG A 13 4.11 16.06 7.08
C ARG A 13 4.55 17.52 7.03
N LYS A 14 5.84 17.83 6.98
CA LYS A 14 6.37 19.21 6.86
C LYS A 14 6.14 19.80 5.48
N ILE A 15 6.21 19.00 4.42
CA ILE A 15 5.91 19.45 3.05
C ILE A 15 4.40 19.70 2.90
N ILE A 16 3.56 18.79 3.39
CA ILE A 16 2.10 18.96 3.42
C ILE A 16 1.72 20.14 4.32
N ALA A 17 2.27 20.28 5.52
CA ALA A 17 1.96 21.40 6.41
C ALA A 17 2.45 22.76 5.86
N LYS A 18 3.60 22.80 5.16
CA LYS A 18 4.04 24.01 4.43
C LYS A 18 3.11 24.33 3.27
N CYS A 19 2.73 23.34 2.48
CA CYS A 19 1.76 23.49 1.40
C CYS A 19 0.38 23.89 1.93
N SER A 20 -0.09 23.35 3.05
CA SER A 20 -1.38 23.71 3.67
C SER A 20 -1.41 25.18 4.07
N ASN A 21 -0.30 25.73 4.59
CA ASN A 21 -0.22 27.15 4.93
C ASN A 21 -0.09 28.08 3.72
N GLU A 22 0.34 27.58 2.55
CA GLU A 22 0.45 28.35 1.31
C GLU A 22 -0.75 28.18 0.35
N LEU A 23 -1.49 27.07 0.43
CA LEU A 23 -2.62 26.71 -0.45
C LEU A 23 -4.00 26.88 0.18
N LEU A 24 -4.11 26.88 1.51
CA LEU A 24 -5.31 27.44 2.15
C LEU A 24 -5.15 28.95 2.07
N SER A 25 -5.78 29.58 1.08
CA SER A 25 -6.09 31.01 1.25
C SER A 25 -6.78 31.13 2.60
N ASN A 26 -6.33 32.05 3.45
CA ASN A 26 -6.97 32.35 4.73
C ASN A 26 -8.48 32.58 4.56
N GLU A 27 -8.95 32.86 3.35
CA GLU A 27 -10.35 32.92 2.93
C GLU A 27 -11.12 31.59 3.07
N LEU A 28 -10.57 30.40 2.77
CA LEU A 28 -11.31 29.13 2.93
C LEU A 28 -11.53 28.75 4.39
N VAL A 29 -10.49 28.93 5.22
CA VAL A 29 -10.59 28.75 6.68
C VAL A 29 -11.51 29.83 7.26
N ALA A 30 -11.40 31.09 6.81
CA ALA A 30 -12.27 32.18 7.25
C ALA A 30 -13.75 32.00 6.84
N GLN A 31 -14.01 31.46 5.63
CA GLN A 31 -15.37 31.19 5.13
C GLN A 31 -16.01 30.00 5.84
N THR A 32 -15.24 28.96 6.20
CA THR A 32 -15.75 27.86 7.02
C THR A 32 -15.97 28.25 8.49
N THR A 33 -15.16 29.15 9.06
CA THR A 33 -15.35 29.63 10.44
C THR A 33 -16.61 30.47 10.67
N ASN A 34 -17.27 30.99 9.62
CA ASN A 34 -18.51 31.77 9.75
C ASN A 34 -19.79 30.94 9.64
N LEU A 35 -19.69 29.64 9.34
CA LEU A 35 -20.83 28.73 9.35
C LEU A 35 -20.79 27.94 10.66
N GLN A 36 -21.60 28.34 11.64
CA GLN A 36 -21.91 27.53 12.84
C GLN A 36 -22.75 26.32 12.44
N ILE A 37 -22.18 25.41 11.65
CA ILE A 37 -22.79 24.11 11.35
C ILE A 37 -22.30 23.17 12.45
N ALA A 38 -23.22 22.61 13.22
CA ALA A 38 -22.88 21.58 14.19
C ALA A 38 -22.25 20.40 13.45
N GLU A 39 -21.13 19.89 13.97
CA GLU A 39 -20.48 18.72 13.37
C GLU A 39 -21.44 17.52 13.39
N PRO A 40 -21.56 16.79 12.26
CA PRO A 40 -22.43 15.62 12.17
C PRO A 40 -21.92 14.53 13.13
N LYS A 41 -22.84 13.82 13.77
CA LYS A 41 -22.52 12.72 14.70
C LYS A 41 -22.65 11.35 14.05
N THR A 42 -23.37 11.27 12.94
CA THR A 42 -23.58 10.05 12.16
C THR A 42 -23.42 10.34 10.67
N LEU A 43 -23.21 9.29 9.87
CA LEU A 43 -22.96 9.42 8.43
C LEU A 43 -24.18 9.96 7.65
N ASP A 44 -25.40 9.64 8.08
CA ASP A 44 -26.65 10.10 7.46
C ASP A 44 -26.93 11.59 7.71
N GLU A 45 -26.43 12.13 8.84
CA GLU A 45 -26.49 13.55 9.18
C GLU A 45 -25.57 14.42 8.32
N ILE A 46 -24.60 13.84 7.61
CA ILE A 46 -23.67 14.61 6.78
C ILE A 46 -24.44 15.35 5.67
N VAL A 47 -24.39 16.68 5.74
CA VAL A 47 -24.85 17.60 4.69
C VAL A 47 -23.62 18.35 4.19
N LEU A 48 -23.23 18.09 2.94
CA LEU A 48 -22.07 18.75 2.35
C LEU A 48 -22.44 20.22 2.00
N PRO A 49 -21.65 21.20 2.45
CA PRO A 49 -21.80 22.59 2.03
C PRO A 49 -21.61 22.72 0.51
N GLU A 50 -22.35 23.64 -0.12
CA GLU A 50 -22.30 23.86 -1.57
C GLU A 50 -20.87 24.15 -2.08
N GLN A 51 -20.04 24.79 -1.25
CA GLN A 51 -18.65 25.10 -1.56
C GLN A 51 -17.77 23.86 -1.73
N LEU A 52 -18.13 22.72 -1.13
CA LEU A 52 -17.41 21.45 -1.29
C LEU A 52 -17.90 20.63 -2.48
N LEU A 53 -19.03 21.03 -3.09
CA LEU A 53 -19.60 20.33 -4.24
C LEU A 53 -18.96 20.77 -5.56
N LYS A 54 -18.26 21.92 -5.57
CA LYS A 54 -17.66 22.50 -6.77
C LYS A 54 -16.20 22.87 -6.55
N THR A 55 -15.43 22.85 -7.63
CA THR A 55 -14.08 23.41 -7.66
C THR A 55 -14.13 24.95 -7.64
N PHE A 56 -12.97 25.61 -7.43
CA PHE A 56 -12.86 27.08 -7.53
C PHE A 56 -13.25 27.64 -8.91
N ASN A 57 -13.17 26.82 -9.95
CA ASN A 57 -13.56 27.20 -11.32
C ASN A 57 -15.03 26.88 -11.62
N GLY A 58 -15.79 26.36 -10.65
CA GLY A 58 -17.21 26.03 -10.79
C GLY A 58 -17.51 24.64 -11.36
N ASP A 59 -16.48 23.85 -11.72
CA ASP A 59 -16.67 22.45 -12.14
C ASP A 59 -17.22 21.61 -10.98
N GLU A 60 -18.12 20.66 -11.26
CA GLU A 60 -18.60 19.68 -10.26
C GLU A 60 -17.43 18.87 -9.69
N PHE A 61 -17.40 18.75 -8.36
CA PHE A 61 -16.32 18.10 -7.61
C PHE A 61 -16.80 16.88 -6.81
N LEU A 62 -18.10 16.77 -6.51
CA LEU A 62 -18.66 15.57 -5.93
C LEU A 62 -19.13 14.62 -7.03
N LEU A 63 -18.36 13.56 -7.30
CA LEU A 63 -18.68 12.58 -8.34
C LEU A 63 -19.72 11.55 -7.88
N TYR A 64 -19.75 11.27 -6.57
CA TYR A 64 -20.64 10.26 -6.01
C TYR A 64 -20.86 10.47 -4.51
N ASP A 65 -22.09 10.26 -4.08
CA ASP A 65 -22.54 10.10 -2.69
C ASP A 65 -23.41 8.84 -2.66
N SER A 66 -23.05 7.86 -1.84
CA SER A 66 -23.80 6.61 -1.76
C SER A 66 -25.18 6.75 -1.09
N GLY A 67 -25.46 7.92 -0.50
CA GLY A 67 -26.77 8.30 0.03
C GLY A 67 -26.90 8.13 1.54
N LYS A 68 -27.87 8.85 2.12
CA LYS A 68 -28.10 8.90 3.57
C LYS A 68 -28.57 7.57 4.16
N ASP A 69 -29.21 6.73 3.36
CA ASP A 69 -29.71 5.43 3.79
C ASP A 69 -28.61 4.34 3.81
N ASP A 70 -27.38 4.68 3.42
CA ASP A 70 -26.23 3.77 3.44
C ASP A 70 -25.51 3.83 4.79
N GLU A 71 -25.58 2.75 5.57
CA GLU A 71 -24.88 2.63 6.86
C GLU A 71 -23.35 2.76 6.73
N GLU A 72 -22.81 2.53 5.54
CA GLU A 72 -21.39 2.72 5.23
C GLU A 72 -21.22 3.84 4.19
N ARG A 73 -22.01 4.92 4.33
CA ARG A 73 -22.01 6.05 3.41
C ARG A 73 -20.60 6.53 3.10
N PHE A 74 -20.32 6.68 1.83
CA PHE A 74 -19.03 7.16 1.34
C PHE A 74 -19.22 8.13 0.17
N PHE A 75 -18.17 8.90 -0.08
CA PHE A 75 -18.17 9.94 -1.10
C PHE A 75 -16.99 9.73 -2.04
N ILE A 76 -17.12 10.16 -3.30
CA ILE A 76 -16.00 10.25 -4.23
C ILE A 76 -15.91 11.70 -4.68
N PHE A 77 -14.83 12.35 -4.30
CA PHE A 77 -14.49 13.70 -4.72
C PHE A 77 -13.44 13.67 -5.83
N GLY A 78 -13.60 14.54 -6.81
CA GLY A 78 -12.81 14.62 -8.02
C GLY A 78 -13.62 15.25 -9.15
N THR A 79 -13.04 15.36 -10.34
CA THR A 79 -13.75 15.86 -11.52
C THR A 79 -13.84 14.80 -12.61
N GLU A 80 -14.72 14.97 -13.59
CA GLU A 80 -14.73 14.11 -14.77
C GLU A 80 -13.38 14.14 -15.51
N LYS A 81 -12.70 15.30 -15.54
CA LYS A 81 -11.34 15.44 -16.09
C LYS A 81 -10.34 14.59 -15.30
N ASN A 82 -10.49 14.48 -13.98
CA ASN A 82 -9.65 13.63 -13.15
C ASN A 82 -9.84 12.14 -13.45
N LEU A 83 -11.09 11.71 -13.69
CA LEU A 83 -11.39 10.33 -14.09
C LEU A 83 -10.71 9.97 -15.41
N LYS A 84 -10.68 10.89 -16.38
CA LYS A 84 -9.96 10.70 -17.65
C LYS A 84 -8.46 10.48 -17.49
N LEU A 85 -7.84 10.95 -16.39
CA LEU A 85 -6.41 10.71 -16.13
C LEU A 85 -6.12 9.29 -15.63
N ILE A 86 -7.14 8.58 -15.14
CA ILE A 86 -7.02 7.20 -14.64
C ILE A 86 -7.12 6.19 -15.79
N GLU A 87 -7.84 6.54 -16.86
CA GLU A 87 -8.04 5.70 -18.03
C GLU A 87 -6.71 5.34 -18.71
N ASN A 88 -6.50 4.05 -19.00
CA ASN A 88 -5.27 3.53 -19.60
C ASN A 88 -3.98 3.98 -18.89
N GLY A 89 -4.08 4.36 -17.60
CA GLY A 89 -2.96 4.87 -16.81
C GLY A 89 -2.44 3.87 -15.80
N HIS A 90 -1.30 4.21 -15.19
CA HIS A 90 -0.82 3.59 -13.96
C HIS A 90 -1.28 4.44 -12.79
N ILE A 91 -2.12 3.86 -11.93
CA ILE A 91 -2.62 4.55 -10.74
C ILE A 91 -1.92 4.10 -9.47
N TYR A 92 -1.90 4.99 -8.50
CA TYR A 92 -1.33 4.75 -7.18
C TYR A 92 -2.42 5.07 -6.17
N VAL A 93 -2.59 4.20 -5.18
CA VAL A 93 -3.63 4.37 -4.18
C VAL A 93 -3.04 4.28 -2.78
N ASP A 94 -3.51 5.17 -1.90
CA ASP A 94 -3.03 5.24 -0.53
C ASP A 94 -4.14 5.70 0.43
N GLY A 95 -4.10 5.14 1.64
CA GLY A 95 -5.03 5.45 2.72
C GLY A 95 -4.37 6.33 3.77
N THR A 96 -4.87 7.55 3.93
CA THR A 96 -4.41 8.49 4.96
C THR A 96 -5.38 8.53 6.14
N PHE A 97 -4.86 8.30 7.35
CA PHE A 97 -5.65 8.21 8.60
C PHE A 97 -5.69 9.52 9.39
N GLU A 98 -4.57 10.24 9.45
CA GLU A 98 -4.40 11.39 10.36
C GLU A 98 -5.28 12.59 10.02
N ILE A 99 -5.68 12.70 8.75
CA ILE A 99 -6.52 13.78 8.24
C ILE A 99 -7.98 13.34 8.05
N ALA A 100 -8.32 12.10 8.40
CA ALA A 100 -9.68 11.61 8.25
C ALA A 100 -10.59 12.29 9.29
N PRO A 101 -11.74 12.87 8.87
CA PRO A 101 -12.74 13.36 9.82
C PRO A 101 -13.25 12.22 10.70
N ASP A 102 -13.70 12.51 11.91
CA ASP A 102 -14.03 11.51 12.95
C ASP A 102 -15.00 10.39 12.51
N LEU A 103 -15.91 10.68 11.59
CA LEU A 103 -16.86 9.69 11.06
C LEU A 103 -16.26 8.74 10.01
N PHE A 104 -15.05 9.02 9.54
CA PHE A 104 -14.33 8.23 8.56
C PHE A 104 -13.10 7.58 9.19
N TYR A 105 -12.87 6.32 8.83
CA TYR A 105 -11.67 5.61 9.27
C TYR A 105 -10.43 6.09 8.51
N GLN A 106 -10.58 6.46 7.24
CA GLN A 106 -9.49 6.91 6.37
C GLN A 106 -10.02 7.79 5.24
N ILE A 107 -9.15 8.66 4.70
CA ILE A 107 -9.31 9.21 3.36
C ILE A 107 -8.45 8.38 2.43
N TYR A 108 -9.09 7.64 1.55
CA TYR A 108 -8.43 6.91 0.48
C TYR A 108 -8.24 7.84 -0.71
N SER A 109 -7.08 7.81 -1.35
CA SER A 109 -6.75 8.70 -2.45
C SER A 109 -6.26 7.93 -3.66
N VAL A 110 -6.67 8.36 -4.85
CA VAL A 110 -6.15 7.83 -6.12
C VAL A 110 -5.26 8.90 -6.73
N HIS A 111 -4.07 8.49 -7.16
CA HIS A 111 -3.06 9.36 -7.75
C HIS A 111 -2.64 8.85 -9.11
N VAL A 112 -2.19 9.79 -9.94
CA VAL A 112 -1.61 9.53 -11.26
C VAL A 112 -0.24 10.18 -11.36
N LEU A 113 0.61 9.64 -12.24
CA LEU A 113 1.92 10.22 -12.54
C LEU A 113 1.83 11.02 -13.84
N ILE A 114 2.07 12.33 -13.76
CA ILE A 114 2.15 13.23 -14.91
C ILE A 114 3.50 13.94 -14.84
N ASP A 115 4.29 13.87 -15.90
CA ASP A 115 5.64 14.47 -15.97
C ASP A 115 6.52 14.15 -14.74
N SER A 116 6.51 12.87 -14.35
CA SER A 116 7.22 12.34 -13.17
C SER A 116 6.81 12.93 -11.82
N LYS A 117 5.65 13.59 -11.75
CA LYS A 117 5.06 14.11 -10.52
C LYS A 117 3.77 13.36 -10.21
N CYS A 118 3.61 13.03 -8.93
CA CYS A 118 2.44 12.33 -8.43
C CYS A 118 1.36 13.35 -8.05
N TYR A 119 0.17 13.20 -8.62
CA TYR A 119 -0.96 14.09 -8.37
C TYR A 119 -2.16 13.30 -7.84
N PRO A 120 -2.74 13.68 -6.70
CA PRO A 120 -4.02 13.15 -6.27
C PRO A 120 -5.12 13.63 -7.22
N VAL A 121 -5.92 12.69 -7.71
CA VAL A 121 -6.99 12.93 -8.67
C VAL A 121 -8.36 12.59 -8.13
N LEU A 122 -8.45 11.65 -7.17
CA LEU A 122 -9.68 11.35 -6.45
C LEU A 122 -9.43 11.25 -4.94
N TYR A 123 -10.42 11.66 -4.16
CA TYR A 123 -10.45 11.51 -2.70
C TYR A 123 -11.73 10.79 -2.29
N ILE A 124 -11.58 9.74 -1.50
CA ILE A 124 -12.65 8.83 -1.10
C ILE A 124 -12.61 8.68 0.43
N PRO A 125 -13.35 9.49 1.19
CA PRO A 125 -13.55 9.27 2.62
C PRO A 125 -14.31 7.96 2.86
N LEU A 126 -13.71 7.05 3.62
CA LEU A 126 -14.24 5.71 3.86
C LEU A 126 -14.45 5.45 5.35
N PRO A 127 -15.67 5.05 5.79
CA PRO A 127 -15.93 4.77 7.20
C PRO A 127 -15.27 3.48 7.70
N LYS A 128 -14.81 2.61 6.79
CA LYS A 128 -14.17 1.34 7.14
C LYS A 128 -13.06 0.98 6.16
N LYS A 129 -12.33 -0.08 6.52
CA LYS A 129 -11.24 -0.68 5.76
C LYS A 129 -11.59 -2.13 5.42
N THR A 130 -12.57 -2.32 4.53
CA THR A 130 -13.08 -3.64 4.15
C THR A 130 -13.03 -3.84 2.64
N GLN A 131 -12.81 -5.08 2.22
CA GLN A 131 -12.82 -5.44 0.80
C GLN A 131 -14.15 -5.05 0.14
N LYS A 132 -15.28 -5.27 0.81
CA LYS A 132 -16.61 -4.92 0.29
C LYS A 132 -16.72 -3.42 -0.01
N LEU A 133 -16.23 -2.56 0.88
CA LEU A 133 -16.29 -1.12 0.68
C LEU A 133 -15.34 -0.67 -0.44
N TYR A 134 -14.18 -1.31 -0.58
CA TYR A 134 -13.28 -1.07 -1.69
C TYR A 134 -13.87 -1.47 -3.04
N GLU A 135 -14.49 -2.64 -3.11
CA GLU A 135 -15.23 -3.07 -4.30
C GLU A 135 -16.32 -2.05 -4.67
N ARG A 136 -17.06 -1.52 -3.68
CA ARG A 136 -18.11 -0.52 -3.93
C ARG A 136 -17.58 0.74 -4.59
N PHE A 137 -16.57 1.40 -4.03
CA PHE A 137 -16.09 2.65 -4.63
C PHE A 137 -15.37 2.40 -5.96
N LEU A 138 -14.65 1.28 -6.11
CA LEU A 138 -14.02 0.92 -7.37
C LEU A 138 -15.06 0.65 -8.46
N SER A 139 -16.18 0.00 -8.16
CA SER A 139 -17.29 -0.17 -9.11
C SER A 139 -17.88 1.17 -9.56
N VAL A 140 -17.97 2.14 -8.66
CA VAL A 140 -18.42 3.49 -9.04
C VAL A 140 -17.42 4.14 -9.99
N ILE A 141 -16.11 4.04 -9.72
CA ILE A 141 -15.06 4.55 -10.62
C ILE A 141 -15.14 3.85 -11.98
N GLU A 142 -15.25 2.52 -11.99
CA GLU A 142 -15.37 1.70 -13.20
C GLU A 142 -16.57 2.12 -14.06
N SER A 143 -17.73 2.38 -13.45
CA SER A 143 -18.92 2.85 -14.16
C SER A 143 -18.80 4.25 -14.77
N LYS A 144 -17.78 5.02 -14.37
CA LYS A 144 -17.56 6.41 -14.79
C LYS A 144 -16.35 6.59 -15.72
N ILE A 145 -15.65 5.52 -16.07
CA ILE A 145 -14.52 5.52 -16.99
C ILE A 145 -14.82 4.65 -18.21
N ASP A 146 -14.27 5.03 -19.37
CA ASP A 146 -14.43 4.29 -20.62
C ASP A 146 -13.40 3.17 -20.77
N CYS A 147 -12.26 3.29 -20.08
CA CYS A 147 -11.13 2.37 -20.17
C CYS A 147 -10.54 2.09 -18.79
N HIS A 148 -10.26 0.81 -18.51
CA HIS A 148 -9.65 0.43 -17.23
C HIS A 148 -8.21 0.95 -17.09
N PRO A 149 -7.75 1.22 -15.86
CA PRO A 149 -6.33 1.46 -15.61
C PRO A 149 -5.48 0.22 -15.98
N ILE A 150 -4.25 0.46 -16.41
CA ILE A 150 -3.29 -0.59 -16.77
C ILE A 150 -2.78 -1.30 -15.51
N SER A 151 -2.43 -0.52 -14.49
CA SER A 151 -1.97 -1.07 -13.22
C SER A 151 -2.38 -0.22 -12.03
N ILE A 152 -2.41 -0.85 -10.87
CA ILE A 152 -2.61 -0.21 -9.58
C ILE A 152 -1.43 -0.53 -8.67
N ASN A 153 -0.78 0.52 -8.16
CA ASN A 153 0.17 0.43 -7.07
C ASN A 153 -0.56 0.71 -5.76
N CYS A 154 -0.58 -0.25 -4.85
CA CYS A 154 -1.26 -0.13 -3.56
C CYS A 154 -0.42 -0.69 -2.43
N ASP A 155 -0.86 -0.47 -1.19
CA ASP A 155 -0.29 -1.12 -0.02
C ASP A 155 -0.49 -2.63 -0.04
N PHE A 156 0.25 -3.33 0.82
CA PHE A 156 0.15 -4.77 1.03
C PHE A 156 -1.12 -5.13 1.81
N GLU A 157 -2.26 -4.81 1.21
CA GLU A 157 -3.57 -5.01 1.77
C GLU A 157 -4.41 -5.92 0.87
N ARG A 158 -4.65 -7.14 1.37
CA ARG A 158 -5.43 -8.15 0.64
C ARG A 158 -6.81 -7.65 0.24
N ALA A 159 -7.46 -6.85 1.08
CA ALA A 159 -8.77 -6.27 0.77
C ALA A 159 -8.73 -5.41 -0.51
N MET A 160 -7.72 -4.54 -0.65
CA MET A 160 -7.59 -3.67 -1.83
C MET A 160 -7.16 -4.46 -3.06
N ILE A 161 -6.19 -5.38 -2.91
CA ILE A 161 -5.70 -6.24 -3.99
C ILE A 161 -6.85 -7.05 -4.58
N ASN A 162 -7.61 -7.75 -3.73
CA ASN A 162 -8.76 -8.56 -4.15
C ASN A 162 -9.84 -7.70 -4.81
N ALA A 163 -10.17 -6.54 -4.23
CA ALA A 163 -11.17 -5.63 -4.80
C ALA A 163 -10.75 -5.14 -6.20
N SER A 164 -9.47 -4.76 -6.35
CA SER A 164 -8.90 -4.31 -7.63
C SER A 164 -8.99 -5.38 -8.70
N GLN A 165 -8.57 -6.61 -8.39
CA GLN A 165 -8.63 -7.74 -9.34
C GLN A 165 -10.07 -8.13 -9.68
N LYS A 166 -11.01 -7.97 -8.74
CA LYS A 166 -12.43 -8.25 -8.98
C LYS A 166 -13.07 -7.22 -9.91
N ILE A 167 -12.84 -5.92 -9.66
CA ILE A 167 -13.46 -4.84 -10.43
C ILE A 167 -12.75 -4.62 -11.77
N PHE A 168 -11.42 -4.78 -11.81
CA PHE A 168 -10.62 -4.66 -13.02
C PHE A 168 -9.91 -5.98 -13.32
N PRO A 169 -10.55 -6.97 -13.96
CA PRO A 169 -10.00 -8.33 -14.11
C PRO A 169 -8.65 -8.45 -14.83
N LYS A 170 -8.26 -7.43 -15.60
CA LYS A 170 -7.00 -7.39 -16.36
C LYS A 170 -5.94 -6.47 -15.74
N ILE A 171 -6.23 -5.87 -14.58
CA ILE A 171 -5.32 -4.91 -13.95
C ILE A 171 -4.08 -5.64 -13.43
N LYS A 172 -2.91 -5.03 -13.63
CA LYS A 172 -1.70 -5.46 -12.91
C LYS A 172 -1.69 -4.82 -11.53
N VAL A 173 -1.54 -5.63 -10.48
CA VAL A 173 -1.45 -5.14 -9.11
C VAL A 173 0.01 -5.16 -8.67
N HIS A 174 0.50 -4.03 -8.19
CA HIS A 174 1.85 -3.89 -7.66
C HIS A 174 1.79 -3.40 -6.22
N GLY A 175 2.58 -4.02 -5.35
CA GLY A 175 2.78 -3.58 -3.97
C GLY A 175 3.69 -2.35 -3.94
N CYS A 176 3.36 -1.38 -3.09
CA CYS A 176 4.18 -0.19 -2.90
C CYS A 176 5.58 -0.55 -2.36
N PHE A 177 6.63 -0.23 -3.11
CA PHE A 177 8.01 -0.58 -2.73
C PHE A 177 8.45 0.12 -1.42
N TYR A 178 7.95 1.32 -1.16
CA TYR A 178 8.19 2.01 0.11
C TYR A 178 7.63 1.20 1.28
N HIS A 179 6.36 0.79 1.21
CA HIS A 179 5.72 -0.01 2.26
C HIS A 179 6.30 -1.42 2.38
N PHE A 180 6.79 -2.00 1.28
CA PHE A 180 7.58 -3.24 1.30
C PHE A 180 8.85 -3.07 2.17
N ASN A 181 9.69 -2.07 1.86
CA ASN A 181 10.91 -1.81 2.62
C ASN A 181 10.61 -1.47 4.09
N GLN A 182 9.55 -0.71 4.34
CA GLN A 182 9.13 -0.35 5.69
C GLN A 182 8.75 -1.60 6.51
N SER A 183 8.04 -2.56 5.89
CA SER A 183 7.67 -3.83 6.53
C SER A 183 8.90 -4.70 6.84
N LEU A 184 9.84 -4.79 5.89
CA LEU A 184 11.12 -5.46 6.11
C LEU A 184 11.91 -4.81 7.24
N TRP A 185 11.99 -3.47 7.27
CA TRP A 185 12.71 -2.74 8.31
C TRP A 185 12.14 -2.97 9.70
N ARG A 186 10.81 -2.93 9.86
CA ARG A 186 10.14 -3.27 11.14
C ARG A 186 10.53 -4.67 11.61
N LYS A 187 10.67 -5.62 10.68
CA LYS A 187 11.06 -7.00 11.01
C LYS A 187 12.55 -7.17 11.27
N ILE A 188 13.42 -6.39 10.64
CA ILE A 188 14.84 -6.29 10.99
C ILE A 188 14.97 -5.82 12.44
N GLN A 189 14.26 -4.75 12.82
CA GLN A 189 14.26 -4.23 14.19
C GLN A 189 13.68 -5.24 15.19
N ALA A 190 12.56 -5.88 14.85
CA ALA A 190 11.94 -6.89 15.73
C ALA A 190 12.85 -8.10 16.00
N ASN A 191 13.80 -8.39 15.12
CA ASN A 191 14.80 -9.45 15.29
C ASN A 191 16.13 -8.94 15.89
N ASN A 192 16.22 -7.66 16.29
CA ASN A 192 17.44 -7.02 16.81
C ASN A 192 18.61 -7.13 15.81
N LEU A 193 18.36 -6.78 14.54
CA LEU A 193 19.33 -6.83 13.44
C LEU A 193 19.76 -5.44 12.96
N GLU A 194 19.30 -4.36 13.59
CA GLU A 194 19.56 -2.98 13.17
C GLU A 194 21.06 -2.61 13.22
N GLU A 195 21.79 -3.09 14.22
CA GLU A 195 23.24 -2.85 14.32
C GLU A 195 23.98 -3.57 13.20
N ALA A 196 23.68 -4.87 13.00
CA ALA A 196 24.25 -5.68 11.91
C ALA A 196 23.89 -5.12 10.52
N TYR A 197 22.68 -4.57 10.36
CA TYR A 197 22.26 -3.90 9.13
C TYR A 197 23.07 -2.64 8.87
N ASN A 198 23.33 -1.83 9.90
CA ASN A 198 23.99 -0.53 9.78
C ASN A 198 25.53 -0.61 9.82
N ASN A 199 26.09 -1.77 10.17
CA ASN A 199 27.53 -1.97 10.16
C ASN A 199 28.08 -1.86 8.73
N LEU A 200 29.01 -0.92 8.53
CA LEU A 200 29.67 -0.65 7.24
C LEU A 200 31.07 -1.26 7.18
N ASP A 201 31.51 -1.95 8.23
CA ASP A 201 32.81 -2.57 8.28
C ASP A 201 32.87 -3.77 7.33
N SER A 202 33.33 -3.50 6.11
CA SER A 202 33.45 -4.46 5.01
C SER A 202 34.57 -5.50 5.20
N THR A 203 35.32 -5.45 6.31
CA THR A 203 36.49 -6.31 6.55
C THR A 203 36.13 -7.69 7.13
N SER A 204 34.91 -7.88 7.63
CA SER A 204 34.39 -9.18 8.06
C SER A 204 34.12 -10.09 6.85
N LEU A 205 34.64 -11.33 6.88
CA LEU A 205 34.25 -12.40 5.95
C LEU A 205 32.74 -12.72 6.03
N THR A 206 32.09 -12.37 7.15
CA THR A 206 30.66 -12.53 7.38
C THR A 206 29.98 -11.16 7.25
N ASP A 207 29.60 -10.81 6.03
CA ASP A 207 28.88 -9.57 5.74
C ASP A 207 27.37 -9.76 5.99
N TYR A 208 26.97 -9.67 7.26
CA TYR A 208 25.56 -9.79 7.68
C TYR A 208 24.64 -8.83 6.94
N ARG A 209 25.14 -7.63 6.60
CA ARG A 209 24.38 -6.61 5.89
C ARG A 209 23.94 -7.11 4.51
N LYS A 210 24.76 -7.89 3.80
CA LYS A 210 24.34 -8.53 2.53
C LYS A 210 23.19 -9.50 2.74
N LEU A 211 23.28 -10.36 3.75
CA LEU A 211 22.22 -11.34 4.07
C LEU A 211 20.91 -10.63 4.46
N ILE A 212 20.98 -9.60 5.31
CA ILE A 212 19.79 -8.84 5.73
C ILE A 212 19.17 -8.07 4.56
N LYS A 213 19.98 -7.58 3.60
CA LYS A 213 19.48 -6.88 2.41
C LYS A 213 18.95 -7.79 1.31
N LEU A 214 19.16 -9.10 1.40
CA LEU A 214 18.77 -10.04 0.34
C LEU A 214 17.30 -9.88 -0.07
N PRO A 215 16.29 -9.82 0.83
CA PRO A 215 14.90 -9.61 0.43
C PRO A 215 14.63 -8.36 -0.42
N VAL A 216 15.35 -7.26 -0.14
CA VAL A 216 15.25 -6.04 -0.95
C VAL A 216 15.89 -6.27 -2.32
N VAL A 217 17.05 -6.92 -2.37
CA VAL A 217 17.73 -7.24 -3.63
C VAL A 217 16.86 -8.14 -4.50
N LEU A 218 16.20 -9.13 -3.92
CA LEU A 218 15.31 -10.05 -4.63
C LEU A 218 14.17 -9.33 -5.36
N SER A 219 13.75 -8.14 -4.92
CA SER A 219 12.74 -7.37 -5.67
C SER A 219 13.23 -6.87 -7.03
N TYR A 220 14.55 -6.80 -7.25
CA TYR A 220 15.14 -6.39 -8.53
C TYR A 220 15.55 -7.58 -9.42
N ILE A 221 15.41 -8.80 -8.91
CA ILE A 221 15.76 -10.04 -9.61
C ILE A 221 14.54 -10.49 -10.44
N PRO A 222 14.77 -11.13 -11.62
CA PRO A 222 13.69 -11.77 -12.38
C PRO A 222 12.88 -12.73 -11.48
N PRO A 223 11.53 -12.66 -11.48
CA PRO A 223 10.68 -13.48 -10.62
C PRO A 223 10.99 -14.99 -10.67
N GLU A 224 11.40 -15.50 -11.83
CA GLU A 224 11.79 -16.89 -12.06
C GLU A 224 13.01 -17.33 -11.24
N ASP A 225 13.93 -16.42 -10.93
CA ASP A 225 15.18 -16.71 -10.22
C ASP A 225 15.07 -16.48 -8.69
N VAL A 226 14.02 -15.79 -8.25
CA VAL A 226 13.84 -15.34 -6.86
C VAL A 226 13.91 -16.50 -5.88
N HIS A 227 13.19 -17.58 -6.15
CA HIS A 227 13.15 -18.75 -5.26
C HIS A 227 14.52 -19.40 -5.15
N ASP A 228 15.18 -19.68 -6.28
CA ASP A 228 16.46 -20.39 -6.29
C ASP A 228 17.56 -19.60 -5.60
N ILE A 229 17.59 -18.28 -5.80
CA ILE A 229 18.53 -17.39 -5.12
C ILE A 229 18.24 -17.36 -3.62
N PHE A 230 16.99 -17.17 -3.21
CA PHE A 230 16.63 -17.14 -1.78
C PHE A 230 17.03 -18.44 -1.07
N GLU A 231 16.69 -19.61 -1.63
CA GLU A 231 17.04 -20.91 -1.05
C GLU A 231 18.56 -21.12 -0.98
N THR A 232 19.30 -20.65 -1.99
CA THR A 232 20.77 -20.73 -2.02
C THR A 232 21.41 -19.97 -0.87
N TYR A 233 20.93 -18.77 -0.55
CA TYR A 233 21.46 -17.97 0.56
C TYR A 233 20.97 -18.47 1.92
N LYS A 234 19.70 -18.89 2.02
CA LYS A 234 19.12 -19.45 3.25
C LYS A 234 19.88 -20.70 3.72
N LYS A 235 20.27 -21.59 2.81
CA LYS A 235 21.05 -22.81 3.12
C LYS A 235 22.48 -22.53 3.60
N LYS A 236 23.02 -21.34 3.35
CA LYS A 236 24.37 -20.94 3.75
C LYS A 236 24.43 -20.31 5.15
N LEU A 237 23.29 -20.10 5.80
CA LEU A 237 23.25 -19.55 7.16
C LEU A 237 23.91 -20.51 8.15
N ASP A 238 24.86 -20.00 8.94
CA ASP A 238 25.51 -20.75 10.02
C ASP A 238 24.61 -20.79 11.25
N SER A 239 24.15 -21.98 11.62
CA SER A 239 23.32 -22.20 12.81
C SER A 239 24.04 -21.97 14.14
N ASN A 240 25.38 -21.91 14.14
CA ASN A 240 26.18 -21.62 15.32
C ASN A 240 26.42 -20.12 15.52
N ASP A 241 26.14 -19.29 14.51
CA ASP A 241 26.29 -17.84 14.57
C ASP A 241 24.99 -17.19 15.07
N PRO A 242 25.00 -16.56 16.26
CA PRO A 242 23.79 -15.97 16.86
C PRO A 242 23.12 -14.90 16.00
N ILE A 243 23.87 -14.17 15.16
CA ILE A 243 23.31 -13.15 14.26
C ILE A 243 22.65 -13.83 13.08
N GLN A 244 23.26 -14.88 12.51
CA GLN A 244 22.66 -15.62 11.40
C GLN A 244 21.42 -16.42 11.80
N VAL A 245 21.34 -16.88 13.05
CA VAL A 245 20.10 -17.46 13.60
C VAL A 245 18.95 -16.43 13.58
N LYS A 246 19.22 -15.17 13.99
CA LYS A 246 18.23 -14.07 13.91
C LYS A 246 17.87 -13.73 12.47
N ILE A 247 18.83 -13.76 11.54
CA ILE A 247 18.58 -13.61 10.10
C ILE A 247 17.67 -14.74 9.59
N GLY A 248 17.86 -15.97 10.08
CA GLY A 248 16.98 -17.10 9.81
C GLY A 248 15.52 -16.81 10.18
N SER A 249 15.26 -16.28 11.39
CA SER A 249 13.91 -15.86 11.81
C SER A 249 13.33 -14.73 10.95
N PHE A 250 14.17 -13.79 10.50
CA PHE A 250 13.76 -12.77 9.53
C PHE A 250 13.41 -13.37 8.15
N TYR A 251 14.18 -14.37 7.69
CA TYR A 251 13.92 -15.09 6.44
C TYR A 251 12.64 -15.94 6.52
N GLU A 252 12.32 -16.53 7.66
CA GLU A 252 11.03 -17.22 7.87
C GLU A 252 9.85 -16.27 7.72
N TYR A 253 9.94 -15.05 8.28
CA TYR A 253 8.93 -14.02 8.04
C TYR A 253 8.81 -13.68 6.55
N PHE A 254 9.94 -13.46 5.88
CA PHE A 254 9.95 -13.11 4.45
C PHE A 254 9.33 -14.22 3.61
N GLU A 255 9.70 -15.47 3.88
CA GLU A 255 9.17 -16.64 3.18
C GLU A 255 7.67 -16.78 3.37
N ASN A 256 7.17 -16.74 4.61
CA ASN A 256 5.74 -16.88 4.89
C ASN A 256 4.89 -15.75 4.27
N THR A 257 5.47 -14.56 4.13
CA THR A 257 4.74 -13.38 3.65
C THR A 257 4.82 -13.21 2.14
N TYR A 258 5.98 -13.47 1.54
CA TYR A 258 6.31 -13.03 0.17
C TYR A 258 6.76 -14.15 -0.80
N LEU A 259 7.10 -15.35 -0.31
CA LEU A 259 7.57 -16.45 -1.17
C LEU A 259 6.76 -17.74 -1.06
N GLY A 260 6.12 -18.00 0.08
CA GLY A 260 5.52 -19.28 0.38
C GLY A 260 6.56 -20.31 0.83
N ARG A 261 6.26 -21.03 1.91
CA ARG A 261 7.17 -22.01 2.51
C ARG A 261 7.10 -23.36 1.81
N LEU A 262 8.23 -24.06 1.69
CA LEU A 262 8.23 -25.48 1.33
C LEU A 262 7.77 -26.33 2.53
N THR A 263 6.66 -27.04 2.37
CA THR A 263 6.10 -27.93 3.39
C THR A 263 5.93 -29.36 2.89
N GLU A 264 6.09 -30.31 3.81
CA GLU A 264 5.95 -31.73 3.53
C GLU A 264 4.51 -32.18 3.71
N HIS A 265 3.89 -32.64 2.64
CA HIS A 265 2.55 -33.22 2.66
C HIS A 265 2.62 -34.73 2.51
N LYS A 266 2.06 -35.46 3.48
CA LYS A 266 1.84 -36.89 3.36
C LYS A 266 0.59 -37.15 2.53
N THR A 267 0.77 -37.79 1.38
CA THR A 267 -0.32 -38.21 0.49
C THR A 267 -0.49 -39.73 0.54
N GLY A 268 -1.73 -40.23 0.47
CA GLY A 268 -2.05 -41.66 0.55
C GLY A 268 -2.33 -42.18 1.97
N ARG A 269 -2.68 -43.48 2.08
CA ARG A 269 -3.00 -44.16 3.35
C ARG A 269 -2.17 -45.44 3.51
N GLY A 270 -1.74 -45.74 4.74
CA GLY A 270 -1.01 -46.96 5.09
C GLY A 270 0.35 -47.08 4.41
N ALA A 271 0.73 -48.30 3.99
CA ALA A 271 2.02 -48.60 3.35
C ALA A 271 2.26 -47.88 1.99
N ARG A 272 1.26 -47.17 1.45
CA ARG A 272 1.37 -46.38 0.21
C ARG A 272 1.50 -44.88 0.47
N SER A 273 1.77 -44.47 1.70
CA SER A 273 2.00 -43.05 2.02
C SER A 273 3.28 -42.55 1.35
N LYS A 274 3.20 -41.39 0.70
CA LYS A 274 4.33 -40.69 0.07
C LYS A 274 4.44 -39.29 0.66
N VAL A 275 5.66 -38.85 0.92
CA VAL A 275 5.94 -37.45 1.27
C VAL A 275 6.16 -36.68 -0.03
N VAL A 276 5.39 -35.61 -0.22
CA VAL A 276 5.54 -34.68 -1.34
C VAL A 276 5.87 -33.32 -0.75
N ILE A 277 6.84 -32.63 -1.34
CA ILE A 277 7.17 -31.25 -0.95
C ILE A 277 6.32 -30.32 -1.82
N ILE A 278 5.56 -29.45 -1.18
CA ILE A 278 4.70 -28.46 -1.84
C ILE A 278 5.13 -27.08 -1.35
N ARG A 279 5.19 -26.09 -2.24
CA ARG A 279 5.34 -24.69 -1.82
C ARG A 279 3.96 -24.14 -1.51
N GLU A 280 3.77 -23.68 -0.28
CA GLU A 280 2.54 -23.00 0.14
C GLU A 280 2.38 -21.68 -0.62
N MET A 281 1.15 -21.21 -0.74
CA MET A 281 0.88 -19.92 -1.37
C MET A 281 1.36 -18.79 -0.45
N ALA A 282 2.14 -17.84 -1.00
CA ALA A 282 2.53 -16.66 -0.26
C ALA A 282 1.31 -15.81 0.11
N MET A 283 1.44 -14.96 1.14
CA MET A 283 0.42 -13.94 1.39
C MET A 283 0.35 -12.93 0.24
N PHE A 284 1.51 -12.60 -0.34
CA PHE A 284 1.65 -11.76 -1.52
C PHE A 284 2.63 -12.42 -2.49
N ASP A 285 2.15 -12.76 -3.69
CA ASP A 285 2.96 -13.41 -4.73
C ASP A 285 4.11 -12.52 -5.20
N VAL A 286 5.15 -13.14 -5.77
CA VAL A 286 6.38 -12.48 -6.24
C VAL A 286 6.08 -11.33 -7.19
N ASP A 287 5.13 -11.52 -8.10
CA ASP A 287 4.75 -10.50 -9.10
C ASP A 287 4.18 -9.22 -8.47
N ILE A 288 3.65 -9.29 -7.24
CA ILE A 288 3.12 -8.12 -6.54
C ILE A 288 4.27 -7.24 -6.06
N TRP A 289 5.30 -7.81 -5.41
CA TRP A 289 6.35 -7.02 -4.77
C TRP A 289 7.63 -6.86 -5.59
N SER A 290 7.78 -7.62 -6.68
CA SER A 290 8.89 -7.47 -7.61
C SER A 290 8.84 -6.10 -8.31
N ILE A 291 9.99 -5.42 -8.34
CA ILE A 291 10.24 -4.25 -9.18
C ILE A 291 10.54 -4.69 -10.61
N ASN A 292 11.22 -5.83 -10.78
CA ASN A 292 11.57 -6.36 -12.10
C ASN A 292 10.31 -6.71 -12.93
N ALA A 293 9.23 -7.12 -12.28
CA ALA A 293 7.97 -7.49 -12.93
C ALA A 293 7.06 -6.30 -13.34
N ARG A 294 7.49 -5.05 -13.12
CA ARG A 294 6.66 -3.84 -13.34
C ARG A 294 6.67 -3.36 -14.79
#